data_AF-X1FKD1-F1
#
_entry.id   AF-X1FKD1-F1
#
_cell.length_a   1.000
_cell.length_b   1.000
_cell.length_c   1.000
_cell.angle_alpha   90.00
_cell.angle_beta   90.00
_cell.angle_gamma   90.00
#
_symmetry.space_group_name_H-M   'P 1'
#
loop_
_entity.id
_entity.type
_entity.pdbx_description
1 polymer ?
#
loop_
_entity_poly.entity_id
_entity_poly.type
_entity_poly.pdbx_seq_one_letter_code
_entity_poly.pdbx_strand_id
1 'polypeptide(L)'
;EFESESIDDLFIDWCRELLYHFSVHGFIPKKYEISIDNLSLKAHLYGDVFNNKKYKIKTEIKNPTYHNFQLNKTPECYKATIIFDV
;
A
#
# COMPACT_ATOMS: atom_id res chain seq x y z
N GLU A 1 -5.87 8.99 6.21
CA GLU A 1 -5.71 8.57 7.61
C GLU A 1 -6.82 7.57 7.87
N PHE A 2 -6.48 6.40 8.38
CA PHE A 2 -7.41 5.30 8.60
C PHE A 2 -6.93 4.44 9.77
N GLU A 3 -7.86 3.70 10.35
CA GLU A 3 -7.64 2.79 11.47
C GLU A 3 -8.09 1.38 11.07
N SER A 4 -7.43 0.36 11.64
CA SER A 4 -7.73 -1.04 11.36
C SER A 4 -7.75 -1.86 12.65
N GLU A 5 -8.33 -3.07 12.60
CA GLU A 5 -8.53 -3.93 13.77
C GLU A 5 -7.25 -4.65 14.23
N SER A 6 -6.27 -4.79 13.34
CA SER A 6 -4.97 -5.41 13.62
C SER A 6 -3.85 -4.77 12.80
N ILE A 7 -2.59 -5.04 13.16
CA ILE A 7 -1.43 -4.56 12.40
C ILE A 7 -1.37 -5.18 10.99
N ASP A 8 -1.89 -6.39 10.86
CA ASP A 8 -1.99 -7.12 9.61
C ASP A 8 -3.01 -6.44 8.70
N ASP A 9 -4.19 -6.12 9.24
CA ASP A 9 -5.23 -5.38 8.53
C ASP A 9 -4.74 -3.98 8.15
N LEU A 10 -4.02 -3.30 9.04
CA LEU A 10 -3.45 -1.98 8.75
C LEU A 10 -2.51 -2.01 7.53
N PHE A 11 -1.71 -3.06 7.39
CA PHE A 11 -0.83 -3.22 6.24
C PHE A 11 -1.59 -3.56 4.95
N ILE A 12 -2.62 -4.40 5.05
CA ILE A 12 -3.45 -4.76 3.89
C ILE A 12 -4.25 -3.53 3.43
N ASP A 13 -4.86 -2.79 4.34
CA ASP A 13 -5.60 -1.56 4.04
C ASP A 13 -4.69 -0.49 3.46
N TRP A 14 -3.46 -0.36 3.97
CA TRP A 14 -2.44 0.49 3.34
C TRP A 14 -2.21 0.13 1.86
N CYS A 15 -2.07 -1.16 1.55
CA CYS A 15 -1.92 -1.60 0.15
C CYS A 15 -3.17 -1.28 -0.67
N ARG A 16 -4.38 -1.45 -0.12
CA ARG A 16 -5.64 -1.10 -0.78
C ARG A 16 -5.73 0.39 -1.09
N GLU A 17 -5.38 1.25 -0.14
CA GLU A 17 -5.38 2.70 -0.33
C GLU A 17 -4.41 3.14 -1.43
N LEU A 18 -3.20 2.56 -1.48
CA LEU A 18 -2.25 2.84 -2.56
C LEU A 18 -2.79 2.42 -3.94
N LEU A 19 -3.46 1.27 -4.02
CA LEU A 19 -4.10 0.83 -5.25
C LEU A 19 -5.29 1.72 -5.62
N TYR A 20 -6.12 2.11 -4.66
CA TYR A 20 -7.25 3.00 -4.84
C TYR A 20 -6.83 4.33 -5.45
N HIS A 21 -5.76 4.94 -4.93
CA HIS A 21 -5.23 6.20 -5.48
C HIS A 21 -4.81 6.06 -6.95
N PHE A 22 -4.24 4.92 -7.33
CA PHE A 22 -3.91 4.66 -8.72
C PHE A 22 -5.15 4.38 -9.58
N SER A 23 -6.04 3.47 -9.15
CA SER A 23 -7.18 3.03 -9.94
C SER A 23 -8.23 4.11 -10.15
N VAL A 24 -8.46 4.96 -9.13
CA VAL A 24 -9.49 6.01 -9.17
C VAL A 24 -8.94 7.34 -9.64
N HIS A 25 -7.74 7.72 -9.21
CA HIS A 25 -7.18 9.05 -9.50
C HIS A 25 -6.02 9.01 -10.51
N GLY A 26 -5.57 7.84 -10.94
CA GLY A 26 -4.35 7.70 -11.73
C GLY A 26 -3.10 8.15 -10.98
N PHE A 27 -3.17 8.37 -9.65
CA PHE A 27 -2.04 8.86 -8.89
C PHE A 27 -1.05 7.72 -8.62
N ILE A 28 0.23 7.97 -8.85
CA ILE A 28 1.33 7.03 -8.69
C ILE A 28 2.17 7.52 -7.51
N PRO A 29 1.98 6.95 -6.31
CA PRO A 29 2.81 7.25 -5.15
C PRO A 29 4.26 6.85 -5.40
N LYS A 30 5.21 7.73 -5.05
CA LYS A 30 6.67 7.50 -5.21
C LYS A 30 7.46 7.69 -3.93
N LYS A 31 6.99 8.58 -3.05
CA LYS A 31 7.54 8.82 -1.73
C LYS A 31 6.41 8.89 -0.72
N TYR A 32 6.68 8.39 0.47
CA TYR A 32 5.72 8.24 1.55
C TYR A 32 6.32 8.83 2.83
N GLU A 33 5.54 9.61 3.55
CA GLU A 33 5.83 10.00 4.93
C GLU A 33 4.71 9.42 5.77
N ILE A 34 5.03 8.43 6.61
CA ILE A 34 4.05 7.60 7.30
C ILE A 34 4.27 7.72 8.81
N SER A 35 3.19 7.91 9.57
CA SER A 35 3.16 7.77 11.02
C SER A 35 2.12 6.73 11.41
N ILE A 36 2.49 5.83 12.32
CA ILE A 36 1.60 4.78 12.84
C ILE A 36 1.50 4.94 14.35
N ASP A 37 0.28 5.01 14.87
CA ASP A 37 0.00 5.04 16.31
C ASP A 37 -1.25 4.22 16.61
N ASN A 38 -1.20 3.30 17.57
CA ASN A 38 -2.33 2.46 18.02
C ASN A 38 -3.24 1.92 16.89
N LEU A 39 -2.65 1.31 15.85
CA LEU A 39 -3.37 0.79 14.67
C LEU A 39 -4.07 1.85 13.80
N SER A 40 -3.68 3.10 13.95
CA SER A 40 -3.98 4.20 13.04
C SER A 40 -2.78 4.46 12.14
N LEU A 41 -3.01 4.65 10.85
CA LEU A 41 -2.00 5.05 9.88
C LEU A 41 -2.38 6.38 9.25
N LYS A 42 -1.45 7.32 9.35
CA LYS A 42 -1.48 8.59 8.63
C LYS A 42 -0.31 8.65 7.68
N ALA A 43 -0.58 9.04 6.44
CA ALA A 43 0.44 9.16 5.42
C ALA A 43 0.26 10.40 4.55
N HIS A 44 1.38 11.01 4.20
CA HIS A 44 1.48 11.97 3.11
C HIS A 44 2.15 11.30 1.91
N LEU A 45 1.44 11.27 0.79
CA LEU A 45 1.91 10.66 -0.45
C LEU A 45 2.42 11.74 -1.41
N TYR A 46 3.59 11.52 -1.97
CA TYR A 46 4.15 12.36 -3.02
C TYR A 46 4.39 11.51 -4.26
N GLY A 47 4.00 12.03 -5.42
CA GLY A 47 3.96 11.22 -6.63
C GLY A 47 3.56 12.00 -7.87
N ASP A 48 3.27 11.25 -8.93
CA ASP A 48 2.86 11.79 -10.22
C ASP A 48 1.44 11.34 -10.54
N VAL A 49 0.78 12.04 -11.47
CA VAL A 49 -0.42 11.50 -12.14
C VAL A 49 0.03 10.69 -13.37
N PHE A 50 -0.62 9.55 -13.58
CA PHE A 50 -0.34 8.65 -14.68
C PHE A 50 -0.53 9.35 -16.02
N ASN A 51 0.45 9.12 -16.90
CA ASN A 51 0.48 9.63 -18.26
C ASN A 51 1.11 8.56 -19.14
N ASN A 52 0.34 8.03 -20.10
CA ASN A 52 0.76 6.94 -20.99
C ASN A 52 1.95 7.29 -21.91
N LYS A 53 2.29 8.58 -22.08
CA LYS A 53 3.50 9.01 -22.79
C LYS A 53 4.76 8.86 -21.95
N LYS A 54 4.62 8.93 -20.62
CA LYS A 54 5.72 8.86 -19.66
C LYS A 54 5.86 7.48 -19.02
N TYR A 55 4.73 6.78 -18.81
CA TYR A 55 4.66 5.53 -18.06
C TYR A 55 4.02 4.42 -18.89
N LYS A 56 4.56 3.21 -18.74
CA LYS A 56 3.97 1.97 -19.27
C LYS A 56 3.55 1.08 -18.11
N ILE A 57 2.29 0.63 -18.14
CA ILE A 57 1.79 -0.38 -17.21
C ILE A 57 2.38 -1.73 -17.63
N LYS A 58 3.02 -2.43 -16.69
CA LYS A 58 3.56 -3.78 -16.93
C LYS A 58 2.51 -4.84 -16.61
N THR A 59 1.97 -4.76 -15.41
CA THR A 59 0.95 -5.67 -14.86
C THR A 59 0.04 -4.82 -14.00
N GLU A 60 -1.26 -4.97 -14.21
CA GLU A 60 -2.25 -4.38 -13.32
C GLU A 60 -2.36 -5.21 -12.04
N ILE A 61 -2.49 -4.55 -10.91
CA ILE A 61 -2.70 -5.20 -9.62
C ILE A 61 -4.14 -4.91 -9.22
N LYS A 62 -4.92 -5.97 -9.00
CA LYS A 62 -6.34 -5.86 -8.64
C LYS A 62 -6.52 -5.69 -7.14
N ASN A 63 -5.92 -6.57 -6.34
CA ASN A 63 -6.13 -6.59 -4.89
C ASN A 63 -4.93 -7.16 -4.12
N PRO A 64 -4.62 -6.65 -2.91
CA PRO A 64 -3.84 -7.40 -1.92
C PRO A 64 -4.67 -8.55 -1.36
N THR A 65 -4.05 -9.70 -1.11
CA THR A 65 -4.73 -10.88 -0.55
C THR A 65 -4.09 -11.31 0.77
N TYR A 66 -4.91 -11.90 1.65
CA TYR A 66 -4.43 -12.56 2.88
C TYR A 66 -3.78 -13.93 2.59
N HIS A 67 -3.84 -14.42 1.34
CA HIS A 67 -3.30 -15.71 0.98
C HIS A 67 -1.77 -15.71 1.12
N ASN A 68 -1.26 -16.53 2.05
CA ASN A 68 0.15 -16.55 2.47
C ASN A 68 0.70 -15.19 2.91
N PHE A 69 -0.15 -14.31 3.42
CA PHE A 69 0.29 -13.07 4.03
C PHE A 69 1.09 -13.35 5.30
N GLN A 70 2.21 -12.63 5.47
CA GLN A 70 3.03 -12.70 6.67
C GLN A 70 3.56 -11.31 7.00
N LEU A 71 3.41 -10.87 8.25
CA LEU A 71 4.01 -9.64 8.75
C LEU A 71 4.80 -9.95 10.03
N ASN A 72 6.12 -9.96 9.91
CA ASN A 72 7.01 -10.34 11.00
C ASN A 72 7.80 -9.13 11.49
N LYS A 73 7.73 -8.86 12.79
CA LYS A 73 8.60 -7.90 13.45
C LYS A 73 9.97 -8.52 13.68
N THR A 74 11.00 -7.91 13.13
CA THR A 74 12.41 -8.21 13.38
C THR A 74 13.00 -7.16 14.33
N PRO A 75 14.21 -7.37 14.88
CA PRO A 75 14.86 -6.36 15.72
C PRO A 75 15.07 -5.01 15.04
N GLU A 76 15.21 -4.99 13.70
CA GLU A 76 15.54 -3.80 12.92
C GLU A 76 14.31 -3.19 12.24
N CYS A 77 13.35 -4.01 11.81
CA CYS A 77 12.21 -3.56 11.01
C CYS A 77 11.04 -4.54 11.01
N TYR A 78 9.94 -4.14 10.37
CA TYR A 78 8.90 -5.08 9.97
C TYR A 78 9.19 -5.64 8.57
N LYS A 79 9.00 -6.95 8.39
CA LYS A 79 9.11 -7.62 7.11
C LYS A 79 7.75 -8.19 6.71
N ALA A 80 7.22 -7.73 5.59
CA ALA A 80 5.97 -8.21 5.02
C ALA A 80 6.21 -9.11 3.79
N THR A 81 5.45 -10.20 3.69
CA THR A 81 5.28 -11.00 2.48
C THR A 81 3.80 -10.95 2.11
N ILE A 82 3.48 -10.55 0.88
CA ILE A 82 2.11 -10.41 0.39
C ILE A 82 1.98 -10.95 -1.03
N ILE A 83 0.85 -11.58 -1.32
CA ILE A 83 0.48 -12.01 -2.67
C ILE A 83 -0.62 -11.07 -3.19
N PHE A 84 -0.37 -10.53 -4.37
CA PHE A 84 -1.33 -9.70 -5.10
C PHE A 84 -2.08 -10.53 -6.13
N ASP A 85 -3.37 -10.24 -6.27
CA ASP A 85 -4.17 -10.65 -7.43
C ASP A 85 -3.88 -9.69 -8.60
N VAL A 86 -3.74 -10.25 -9.80
CA VAL A 86 -3.35 -9.52 -11.03
C VAL A 86 -4.35 -9.76 -12.16
#